data_AF-A0A182REG0-F1
#
_entry.id   AF-A0A182REG0-F1
#
_cell.length_a   1.000
_cell.length_b   1.000
_cell.length_c   1.000
_cell.angle_alpha   90.00
_cell.angle_beta   90.00
_cell.angle_gamma   90.00
#
_symmetry.space_group_name_H-M   'P 1'
#
loop_
_entity.id
_entity.type
_entity.pdbx_description
1 polymer ?
#
loop_
_entity_poly.entity_id
_entity_poly.type
_entity_poly.pdbx_seq_one_letter_code
_entity_poly.pdbx_strand_id
1 'polypeptide(L)'
;MSEEQVARLEMEADQNWDRFYGIHQNRFFKDRHWLFTEFPELAPFKRTGNVPERVLPDGEAVKQMEGSAAQDNSQRRTIFEIGCGVGNTVFPILNYSDEENLMVYASDFSRQAIEIMCQSPEYDTKRCQAFVLDATADRWDVPFEENSIDIVVLIFVLSAIDPERMQHVINQVARYLKPGGLVMLRDYGRYDLAQLRFKPGKCVKDNFYVRGDGTLVYFFTQEDLRRLFTNAGLIEEQNIVDRRLQVNRGKLIKMYRVWVQVKFRKPVD
;
A
#
# COMPACT_ATOMS: atom_id res chain seq x y z
N MET A 1 19.49 13.85 15.52
CA MET A 1 19.42 14.60 14.26
C MET A 1 19.00 16.02 14.63
N SER A 2 19.49 17.07 13.96
CA SER A 2 19.06 18.44 14.31
C SER A 2 17.64 18.70 13.81
N GLU A 3 16.92 19.65 14.42
CA GLU A 3 15.58 20.06 13.97
C GLU A 3 15.59 20.56 12.52
N GLU A 4 16.62 21.31 12.12
CA GLU A 4 16.81 21.77 10.75
C GLU A 4 16.92 20.61 9.74
N GLN A 5 17.60 19.51 10.12
CA GLN A 5 17.69 18.31 9.29
C GLN A 5 16.35 17.59 9.18
N VAL A 6 15.54 17.56 10.25
CA VAL A 6 14.17 17.00 10.21
C VAL A 6 13.30 17.83 9.27
N ALA A 7 13.27 19.15 9.44
CA ALA A 7 12.47 20.06 8.64
C ALA A 7 12.83 19.96 7.14
N ARG A 8 14.11 19.83 6.82
CA ARG A 8 14.55 19.62 5.42
C ARG A 8 14.03 18.31 4.84
N LEU A 9 14.03 17.22 5.61
CA LEU A 9 13.50 15.93 5.14
C LEU A 9 12.00 15.99 4.85
N GLU A 10 11.25 16.77 5.63
CA GLU A 10 9.82 17.01 5.39
C GLU A 10 9.60 17.88 4.14
N MET A 11 10.34 18.99 4.01
CA MET A 11 10.21 19.91 2.88
C MET A 11 10.65 19.32 1.53
N GLU A 12 11.63 18.42 1.53
CA GLU A 12 12.20 17.80 0.32
C GLU A 12 11.66 16.37 0.09
N ALA A 13 10.60 15.97 0.79
CA ALA A 13 10.07 14.60 0.71
C ALA A 13 9.66 14.22 -0.71
N ASP A 14 9.06 15.13 -1.47
CA ASP A 14 8.69 14.97 -2.88
C ASP A 14 9.92 14.74 -3.76
N GLN A 15 10.93 15.59 -3.60
CA GLN A 15 12.18 15.56 -4.35
C GLN A 15 12.98 14.29 -4.08
N ASN A 16 12.92 13.76 -2.85
CA ASN A 16 13.56 12.51 -2.49
C ASN A 16 12.92 11.32 -3.23
N TRP A 17 11.59 11.29 -3.34
CA TRP A 17 10.89 10.25 -4.11
C TRP A 17 11.07 10.43 -5.63
N ASP A 18 11.02 11.65 -6.15
CA ASP A 18 11.32 11.92 -7.57
C ASP A 18 12.75 11.50 -7.94
N ARG A 19 13.74 11.82 -7.09
CA ARG A 19 15.13 11.37 -7.29
C ARG A 19 15.24 9.85 -7.26
N PHE A 20 14.55 9.20 -6.32
CA PHE A 20 14.52 7.74 -6.22
C PHE A 20 14.01 7.11 -7.53
N TYR A 21 12.86 7.55 -8.04
CA TYR A 21 12.30 7.02 -9.28
C TYR A 21 13.09 7.44 -10.53
N GLY A 22 13.72 8.61 -10.54
CA GLY A 22 14.62 9.04 -11.61
C GLY A 22 15.84 8.11 -11.76
N ILE A 23 16.40 7.64 -10.63
CA ILE A 23 17.54 6.70 -10.61
C ILE A 23 17.10 5.27 -10.95
N HIS A 24 15.99 4.82 -10.36
CA HIS A 24 15.62 3.41 -10.35
C HIS A 24 14.62 2.99 -11.43
N GLN A 25 13.82 3.92 -11.94
CA GLN A 25 12.73 3.68 -12.89
C GLN A 25 11.85 2.49 -12.44
N ASN A 26 11.59 1.54 -13.35
CA ASN A 26 10.80 0.33 -13.10
C ASN A 26 11.63 -0.89 -12.65
N ARG A 27 12.90 -0.71 -12.26
CA ARG A 27 13.83 -1.83 -12.05
C ARG A 27 14.06 -2.19 -10.58
N PHE A 28 13.62 -1.35 -9.66
CA PHE A 28 13.88 -1.54 -8.23
C PHE A 28 12.86 -2.45 -7.55
N PHE A 29 11.57 -2.11 -7.68
CA PHE A 29 10.49 -2.93 -7.15
C PHE A 29 10.08 -3.98 -8.19
N LYS A 30 9.78 -5.18 -7.70
CA LYS A 30 9.20 -6.25 -8.52
C LYS A 30 7.69 -6.18 -8.46
N ASP A 31 7.06 -6.68 -9.50
CA ASP A 31 5.61 -6.84 -9.53
C ASP A 31 5.11 -7.71 -8.40
N ARG A 32 4.07 -7.23 -7.72
CA ARG A 32 3.55 -7.80 -6.49
C ARG A 32 2.52 -8.89 -6.77
N HIS A 33 2.87 -9.88 -7.61
CA HIS A 33 2.00 -11.02 -7.89
C HIS A 33 1.61 -11.83 -6.65
N TRP A 34 2.43 -11.78 -5.59
CA TRP A 34 2.10 -12.37 -4.29
C TRP A 34 0.98 -11.63 -3.57
N LEU A 35 0.61 -10.40 -3.97
CA LEU A 35 -0.38 -9.61 -3.27
C LEU A 35 -1.76 -10.30 -3.27
N PHE A 36 -2.09 -11.03 -4.33
CA PHE A 36 -3.36 -11.76 -4.46
C PHE A 36 -3.45 -12.99 -3.56
N THR A 37 -2.33 -13.51 -3.05
CA THR A 37 -2.36 -14.53 -2.00
C THR A 37 -2.78 -13.90 -0.66
N GLU A 38 -2.33 -12.67 -0.42
CA GLU A 38 -2.53 -11.96 0.84
C GLU A 38 -3.85 -11.18 0.89
N PHE A 39 -4.30 -10.69 -0.26
CA PHE A 39 -5.49 -9.88 -0.50
C PHE A 39 -6.26 -10.43 -1.72
N PRO A 40 -6.90 -11.61 -1.59
CA PRO A 40 -7.65 -12.23 -2.69
C PRO A 40 -8.79 -11.34 -3.21
N GLU A 41 -9.29 -10.42 -2.39
CA GLU A 41 -10.32 -9.46 -2.76
C GLU A 41 -9.90 -8.57 -3.93
N LEU A 42 -8.61 -8.36 -4.20
CA LEU A 42 -8.16 -7.51 -5.32
C LEU A 42 -8.43 -8.14 -6.70
N ALA A 43 -8.52 -9.47 -6.78
CA ALA A 43 -8.84 -10.20 -8.00
C ALA A 43 -9.74 -11.41 -7.66
N PRO A 44 -11.04 -11.16 -7.36
CA PRO A 44 -11.93 -12.20 -6.85
C PRO A 44 -12.34 -13.21 -7.93
N PHE A 45 -12.37 -12.81 -9.19
CA PHE A 45 -12.73 -13.66 -10.33
C PHE A 45 -11.48 -14.30 -10.94
N LYS A 46 -11.06 -15.44 -10.37
CA LYS A 46 -9.94 -16.23 -10.89
C LYS A 46 -10.39 -17.05 -12.11
N ARG A 47 -9.88 -16.77 -13.31
CA ARG A 47 -9.91 -17.75 -14.42
C ARG A 47 -8.61 -18.51 -14.64
N THR A 48 -7.46 -17.93 -14.29
CA THR A 48 -6.16 -18.55 -14.58
C THR A 48 -5.58 -19.19 -13.32
N GLY A 49 -5.21 -20.48 -13.40
CA GLY A 49 -4.50 -21.22 -12.34
C GLY A 49 -3.08 -20.73 -12.06
N ASN A 50 -2.76 -19.48 -12.44
CA ASN A 50 -1.44 -18.87 -12.36
C ASN A 50 -1.30 -17.90 -11.18
N VAL A 51 -2.36 -17.65 -10.41
CA VAL A 51 -2.29 -16.85 -9.18
C VAL A 51 -1.92 -17.80 -8.03
N PRO A 52 -0.81 -17.58 -7.30
CA PRO A 52 -0.43 -18.46 -6.19
C PRO A 52 -1.54 -18.50 -5.12
N GLU A 53 -1.75 -19.65 -4.48
CA GLU A 53 -2.68 -19.80 -3.37
C GLU A 53 -2.00 -19.60 -2.01
N ARG A 54 -2.71 -19.01 -1.05
CA ARG A 54 -2.24 -18.87 0.33
C ARG A 54 -2.61 -20.11 1.13
N VAL A 55 -1.58 -20.78 1.67
CA VAL A 55 -1.72 -21.82 2.70
C VAL A 55 -1.40 -21.18 4.05
N LEU A 56 -2.34 -21.24 4.99
CA LEU A 56 -2.13 -20.76 6.35
C LEU A 56 -1.18 -21.71 7.11
N PRO A 57 -0.54 -21.27 8.21
CA PRO A 57 0.44 -22.08 8.95
C PRO A 57 -0.11 -23.41 9.51
N ASP A 58 -1.42 -23.51 9.68
CA ASP A 58 -2.17 -24.71 10.09
C ASP A 58 -2.47 -25.66 8.92
N GLY A 59 -2.06 -25.30 7.69
CA GLY A 59 -2.30 -26.08 6.49
C GLY A 59 -3.69 -25.85 5.86
N GLU A 60 -4.52 -24.98 6.44
CA GLU A 60 -5.79 -24.63 5.83
C GLU A 60 -5.58 -23.66 4.66
N ALA A 61 -6.22 -23.96 3.52
CA ALA A 61 -6.33 -22.98 2.45
C ALA A 61 -7.23 -21.83 2.95
N VAL A 62 -6.85 -20.59 2.66
CA VAL A 62 -7.75 -19.45 2.92
C VAL A 62 -9.07 -19.71 2.19
N LYS A 63 -10.18 -19.81 2.93
CA LYS A 63 -11.52 -19.98 2.35
C LYS A 63 -11.70 -18.93 1.26
N GLN A 64 -11.89 -19.40 0.03
CA GLN A 64 -12.27 -18.54 -1.08
C GLN A 64 -13.54 -17.81 -0.64
N MET A 65 -13.58 -16.49 -0.76
CA MET A 65 -14.88 -15.87 -0.95
C MET A 65 -15.36 -16.45 -2.27
N GLU A 66 -16.33 -17.35 -2.23
CA GLU A 66 -17.27 -17.49 -3.33
C GLU A 66 -17.80 -16.08 -3.52
N GLY A 67 -17.19 -15.34 -4.45
CA GLY A 67 -17.75 -14.06 -4.87
C GLY A 67 -19.19 -14.38 -5.19
N SER A 68 -20.13 -13.76 -4.47
CA SER A 68 -21.55 -13.95 -4.73
C SER A 68 -21.72 -13.74 -6.23
N ALA A 69 -21.97 -14.84 -6.95
CA ALA A 69 -22.24 -14.78 -8.36
C ALA A 69 -23.43 -13.82 -8.51
N ALA A 70 -23.23 -12.77 -9.31
CA ALA A 70 -24.13 -11.65 -9.51
C ALA A 70 -24.25 -10.63 -8.35
N GLN A 71 -23.21 -9.83 -8.12
CA GLN A 71 -23.50 -8.40 -7.99
C GLN A 71 -23.78 -7.89 -9.41
N ASP A 72 -24.88 -7.15 -9.55
CA ASP A 72 -25.35 -6.57 -10.80
C ASP A 72 -24.17 -6.06 -11.66
N ASN A 73 -23.96 -6.68 -12.82
CA ASN A 73 -22.86 -6.39 -13.75
C ASN A 73 -22.90 -4.91 -14.27
N SER A 74 -23.89 -4.14 -13.81
CA SER A 74 -24.05 -2.70 -14.05
C SER A 74 -23.16 -1.82 -13.18
N GLN A 75 -22.80 -2.22 -11.95
CA GLN A 75 -22.06 -1.34 -11.04
C GLN A 75 -20.54 -1.49 -11.19
N ARG A 76 -19.90 -0.35 -11.47
CA ARG A 76 -18.46 -0.22 -11.64
C ARG A 76 -17.73 -0.44 -10.32
N ARG A 77 -16.89 -1.48 -10.23
CA ARG A 77 -15.98 -1.68 -9.11
C ARG A 77 -14.79 -0.72 -9.20
N THR A 78 -14.39 -0.17 -8.06
CA THR A 78 -13.35 0.87 -7.96
C THR A 78 -12.29 0.51 -6.92
N ILE A 79 -11.02 0.60 -7.31
CA ILE A 79 -9.87 0.40 -6.43
C ILE A 79 -9.04 1.68 -6.46
N PHE A 80 -8.60 2.14 -5.29
CA PHE A 80 -7.68 3.27 -5.18
C PHE A 80 -6.38 2.83 -4.49
N GLU A 81 -5.26 2.84 -5.22
CA GLU A 81 -3.94 2.65 -4.64
C GLU A 81 -3.29 4.01 -4.33
N ILE A 82 -2.96 4.23 -3.06
CA ILE A 82 -2.14 5.35 -2.60
C ILE A 82 -0.69 4.87 -2.55
N GLY A 83 0.24 5.62 -3.13
CA GLY A 83 1.65 5.24 -3.27
C GLY A 83 1.88 4.10 -4.26
N CYS A 84 1.31 4.23 -5.46
CA CYS A 84 1.38 3.21 -6.51
C CYS A 84 2.78 3.03 -7.12
N GLY A 85 3.68 4.00 -6.91
CA GLY A 85 4.95 4.10 -7.59
C GLY A 85 4.77 4.03 -9.10
N VAL A 86 5.50 3.11 -9.73
CA VAL A 86 5.45 2.87 -11.18
C VAL A 86 4.46 1.77 -11.58
N GLY A 87 3.52 1.39 -10.70
CA GLY A 87 2.42 0.47 -11.04
C GLY A 87 2.67 -1.00 -10.73
N ASN A 88 3.69 -1.37 -9.93
CA ASN A 88 4.01 -2.77 -9.61
C ASN A 88 2.90 -3.53 -8.85
N THR A 89 1.87 -2.84 -8.36
CA THR A 89 0.63 -3.45 -7.84
C THR A 89 -0.52 -3.30 -8.83
N VAL A 90 -0.70 -2.10 -9.39
CA VAL A 90 -1.73 -1.77 -10.37
C VAL A 90 -1.72 -2.69 -11.57
N PHE A 91 -0.58 -2.87 -12.25
CA PHE A 91 -0.53 -3.67 -13.47
C PHE A 91 -0.89 -5.13 -13.22
N PRO A 92 -0.39 -5.79 -12.15
CA PRO A 92 -0.91 -7.10 -11.77
C PRO A 92 -2.42 -7.13 -11.51
N ILE A 93 -3.02 -6.11 -10.88
CA ILE A 93 -4.48 -6.06 -10.65
C ILE A 93 -5.21 -6.02 -12.00
N LEU A 94 -4.80 -5.14 -12.90
CA LEU A 94 -5.41 -5.00 -14.23
C LEU A 94 -5.27 -6.27 -15.07
N ASN A 95 -4.11 -6.94 -14.98
CA ASN A 95 -3.82 -8.16 -15.73
C ASN A 95 -4.56 -9.39 -15.19
N TYR A 96 -4.81 -9.48 -13.88
CA TYR A 96 -5.52 -10.63 -13.29
C TYR A 96 -7.03 -10.43 -13.16
N SER A 97 -7.54 -9.21 -13.26
CA SER A 97 -8.97 -8.95 -13.21
C SER A 97 -9.60 -9.02 -14.61
N ASP A 98 -10.53 -9.96 -14.79
CA ASP A 98 -11.40 -10.06 -15.98
C ASP A 98 -12.56 -9.04 -15.97
N GLU A 99 -12.68 -8.21 -14.92
CA GLU A 99 -13.75 -7.22 -14.78
C GLU A 99 -13.53 -6.05 -15.77
N GLU A 100 -14.22 -6.06 -16.91
CA GLU A 100 -14.10 -5.02 -17.95
C GLU A 100 -14.41 -3.61 -17.41
N ASN A 101 -15.32 -3.51 -16.43
CA ASN A 101 -15.73 -2.26 -15.83
C ASN A 101 -14.83 -1.81 -14.66
N LEU A 102 -13.86 -2.61 -14.18
CA LEU A 102 -12.97 -2.22 -13.09
C LEU A 102 -12.29 -0.87 -13.38
N MET A 103 -12.34 0.05 -12.41
CA MET A 103 -11.51 1.26 -12.39
C MET A 103 -10.46 1.19 -11.30
N VAL A 104 -9.21 1.40 -11.67
CA VAL A 104 -8.10 1.57 -10.73
C VAL A 104 -7.63 3.02 -10.76
N TYR A 105 -7.89 3.73 -9.68
CA TYR A 105 -7.26 5.00 -9.38
C TYR A 105 -5.89 4.73 -8.77
N ALA A 106 -4.85 5.36 -9.28
CA ALA A 106 -3.49 5.15 -8.82
C ALA A 106 -2.86 6.50 -8.50
N SER A 107 -2.30 6.66 -7.31
CA SER A 107 -1.65 7.90 -6.94
C SER A 107 -0.30 7.68 -6.33
N ASP A 108 0.60 8.62 -6.56
CA ASP A 108 1.91 8.66 -5.93
C ASP A 108 2.30 10.11 -5.66
N PHE A 109 3.14 10.32 -4.65
CA PHE A 109 3.65 11.66 -4.35
C PHE A 109 4.67 12.10 -5.39
N SER A 110 5.39 11.14 -6.00
CA SER A 110 6.36 11.40 -7.06
C SER A 110 5.66 11.59 -8.40
N ARG A 111 5.83 12.79 -8.98
CA ARG A 111 5.43 13.05 -10.36
C ARG A 111 6.19 12.16 -11.34
N GLN A 112 7.47 11.94 -11.08
CA GLN A 112 8.31 11.09 -11.91
C GLN A 112 7.77 9.64 -11.97
N ALA A 113 7.30 9.09 -10.84
CA ALA A 113 6.72 7.76 -10.78
C ALA A 113 5.45 7.64 -11.63
N ILE A 114 4.56 8.63 -11.54
CA ILE A 114 3.33 8.70 -12.32
C ILE A 114 3.63 8.82 -13.81
N GLU A 115 4.59 9.66 -14.21
CA GLU A 115 5.02 9.78 -15.60
C GLU A 115 5.55 8.44 -16.16
N ILE A 116 6.39 7.73 -15.40
CA ILE A 116 6.92 6.42 -15.80
C ILE A 116 5.79 5.39 -15.92
N MET A 117 4.85 5.37 -14.96
CA MET A 117 3.69 4.47 -14.99
C MET A 117 2.85 4.71 -16.24
N CYS A 118 2.53 5.96 -16.56
CA CYS A 118 1.73 6.35 -17.72
C CYS A 118 2.41 6.05 -19.06
N GLN A 119 3.74 5.91 -19.09
CA GLN A 119 4.50 5.51 -20.27
C GLN A 119 4.57 3.98 -20.47
N SER A 120 4.13 3.20 -19.48
CA SER A 120 4.12 1.73 -19.58
C SER A 120 3.13 1.28 -20.65
N PRO A 121 3.49 0.27 -21.49
CA PRO A 121 2.54 -0.33 -22.43
C PRO A 121 1.38 -1.07 -21.72
N GLU A 122 1.53 -1.38 -20.43
CA GLU A 122 0.49 -2.01 -19.60
C GLU A 122 -0.53 -1.01 -19.04
N TYR A 123 -0.29 0.30 -19.22
CA TYR A 123 -1.20 1.34 -18.75
C TYR A 123 -2.42 1.46 -19.66
N ASP A 124 -3.58 1.03 -19.16
CA ASP A 124 -4.86 1.14 -19.85
C ASP A 124 -5.69 2.31 -19.28
N THR A 125 -5.80 3.39 -20.06
CA THR A 125 -6.56 4.61 -19.68
C THR A 125 -8.06 4.38 -19.50
N LYS A 126 -8.61 3.25 -19.98
CA LYS A 126 -10.03 2.92 -19.78
C LYS A 126 -10.29 2.33 -18.39
N ARG A 127 -9.30 1.61 -17.85
CA ARG A 127 -9.39 0.87 -16.59
C ARG A 127 -8.50 1.45 -15.49
N CYS A 128 -7.66 2.43 -15.81
CA CYS A 128 -6.78 3.06 -14.85
C CYS A 128 -6.64 4.56 -15.07
N GLN A 129 -6.62 5.31 -13.98
CA GLN A 129 -6.31 6.73 -13.97
C GLN A 129 -5.26 7.02 -12.90
N ALA A 130 -4.05 7.35 -13.34
CA ALA A 130 -2.94 7.73 -12.49
C ALA A 130 -2.87 9.25 -12.28
N PHE A 131 -2.56 9.72 -11.07
CA PHE A 131 -2.42 11.14 -10.74
C PHE A 131 -1.45 11.37 -9.58
N VAL A 132 -0.89 12.58 -9.49
CA VAL A 132 -0.01 12.94 -8.38
C VAL A 132 -0.84 13.30 -7.15
N LEU A 133 -0.50 12.75 -5.99
CA LEU A 133 -1.17 13.05 -4.73
C LEU A 133 -0.17 13.10 -3.58
N ASP A 134 -0.15 14.23 -2.87
CA ASP A 134 0.37 14.27 -1.50
C ASP A 134 -0.73 13.78 -0.55
N ALA A 135 -0.58 12.55 -0.06
CA ALA A 135 -1.55 11.95 0.87
C ALA A 135 -1.68 12.75 2.18
N THR A 136 -0.69 13.58 2.53
CA THR A 136 -0.68 14.40 3.74
C THR A 136 -1.32 15.78 3.56
N ALA A 137 -1.66 16.17 2.32
CA ALA A 137 -2.31 17.43 2.03
C ALA A 137 -3.67 17.55 2.72
N ASP A 138 -4.03 18.76 3.17
CA ASP A 138 -5.28 19.03 3.87
C ASP A 138 -6.52 18.68 3.03
N ARG A 139 -6.42 18.85 1.70
CA ARG A 139 -7.45 18.49 0.72
C ARG A 139 -6.85 17.65 -0.39
N TRP A 140 -7.49 16.52 -0.67
CA TRP A 140 -7.17 15.68 -1.81
C TRP A 140 -7.91 16.17 -3.06
N ASP A 141 -7.14 16.48 -4.12
CA ASP A 141 -7.68 16.75 -5.45
C ASP A 141 -7.70 15.44 -6.23
N VAL A 142 -8.81 14.71 -6.09
CA VAL A 142 -8.97 13.34 -6.59
C VAL A 142 -10.06 13.28 -7.67
N PRO A 143 -9.93 12.40 -8.68
CA PRO A 143 -10.87 12.29 -9.79
C PRO A 143 -12.09 11.43 -9.46
N PHE A 144 -12.51 11.40 -8.20
CA PHE A 144 -13.62 10.59 -7.70
C PHE A 144 -14.27 11.26 -6.48
N GLU A 145 -15.53 10.93 -6.24
CA GLU A 145 -16.34 11.54 -5.18
C GLU A 145 -16.06 10.89 -3.81
N GLU A 146 -16.47 11.54 -2.74
CA GLU A 146 -16.53 10.91 -1.42
C GLU A 146 -17.48 9.70 -1.42
N ASN A 147 -17.24 8.74 -0.53
CA ASN A 147 -18.06 7.52 -0.46
C ASN A 147 -18.22 6.81 -1.82
N SER A 148 -17.15 6.73 -2.62
CA SER A 148 -17.22 6.18 -3.98
C SER A 148 -16.18 5.10 -4.29
N ILE A 149 -15.24 4.83 -3.37
CA ILE A 149 -14.22 3.79 -3.54
C ILE A 149 -14.61 2.50 -2.84
N ASP A 150 -14.56 1.37 -3.55
CA ASP A 150 -14.85 0.04 -2.98
C ASP A 150 -13.66 -0.49 -2.17
N ILE A 151 -12.44 -0.36 -2.70
CA ILE A 151 -11.21 -0.79 -2.02
C ILE A 151 -10.11 0.27 -2.09
N VAL A 152 -9.52 0.60 -0.94
CA VAL A 152 -8.29 1.39 -0.85
C VAL A 152 -7.11 0.47 -0.51
N VAL A 153 -5.98 0.66 -1.18
CA VAL A 153 -4.76 -0.14 -1.02
C VAL A 153 -3.58 0.75 -0.62
N LEU A 154 -2.86 0.37 0.45
CA LEU A 154 -1.63 1.02 0.89
C LEU A 154 -0.52 -0.02 1.11
N ILE A 155 0.44 -0.12 0.19
CA ILE A 155 1.52 -1.12 0.27
C ILE A 155 2.88 -0.44 0.40
N PHE A 156 3.45 -0.44 1.61
CA PHE A 156 4.69 0.26 1.97
C PHE A 156 4.64 1.78 1.83
N VAL A 157 3.53 2.38 2.27
CA VAL A 157 3.22 3.79 2.03
C VAL A 157 3.05 4.55 3.32
N LEU A 158 2.21 4.03 4.23
CA LEU A 158 1.96 4.70 5.50
C LEU A 158 3.27 4.80 6.31
N SER A 159 4.17 3.81 6.21
CA SER A 159 5.49 3.91 6.86
C SER A 159 6.37 5.06 6.36
N ALA A 160 6.18 5.54 5.13
CA ALA A 160 6.98 6.65 4.60
C ALA A 160 6.49 8.03 5.07
N ILE A 161 5.33 8.09 5.74
CA ILE A 161 4.67 9.31 6.17
C ILE A 161 5.04 9.61 7.62
N ASP A 162 5.11 10.90 7.99
CA ASP A 162 5.31 11.28 9.40
C ASP A 162 4.18 10.72 10.28
N PRO A 163 4.49 10.07 11.42
CA PRO A 163 3.49 9.53 12.35
C PRO A 163 2.37 10.50 12.74
N GLU A 164 2.65 11.80 12.84
CA GLU A 164 1.66 12.82 13.20
C GLU A 164 0.65 13.08 12.06
N ARG A 165 1.02 12.79 10.81
CA ARG A 165 0.15 12.94 9.63
C ARG A 165 -0.61 11.66 9.31
N MET A 166 -0.21 10.50 9.84
CA MET A 166 -0.84 9.21 9.51
C MET A 166 -2.34 9.18 9.85
N GLN A 167 -2.76 9.75 10.99
CA GLN A 167 -4.19 9.76 11.35
C GLN A 167 -5.02 10.55 10.33
N HIS A 168 -4.51 11.67 9.84
CA HIS A 168 -5.15 12.45 8.78
C HIS A 168 -5.31 11.63 7.50
N VAL A 169 -4.26 10.94 7.06
CA VAL A 169 -4.30 10.06 5.88
C VAL A 169 -5.40 9.01 6.02
N ILE A 170 -5.48 8.33 7.17
CA ILE A 170 -6.49 7.28 7.40
C ILE A 170 -7.91 7.88 7.49
N ASN A 171 -8.07 9.09 8.02
CA ASN A 171 -9.36 9.79 7.99
C ASN A 171 -9.80 10.10 6.55
N GLN A 172 -8.89 10.54 5.68
CA GLN A 172 -9.21 10.75 4.25
C GLN A 172 -9.56 9.42 3.57
N VAL A 173 -8.82 8.34 3.84
CA VAL A 173 -9.18 7.00 3.34
C VAL A 173 -10.61 6.62 3.74
N ALA A 174 -10.97 6.78 5.02
CA ALA A 174 -12.32 6.52 5.50
C ALA A 174 -13.38 7.40 4.84
N ARG A 175 -13.05 8.67 4.52
CA ARG A 175 -13.94 9.61 3.83
C ARG A 175 -14.30 9.15 2.41
N TYR A 176 -13.32 8.68 1.64
CA TYR A 176 -13.53 8.29 0.24
C TYR A 176 -14.04 6.86 0.05
N LEU A 177 -13.85 5.98 1.04
CA LEU A 177 -14.46 4.64 1.03
C LEU A 177 -15.99 4.71 1.02
N LYS A 178 -16.63 3.90 0.19
CA LYS A 178 -18.08 3.64 0.26
C LYS A 178 -18.45 3.02 1.62
N PRO A 179 -19.70 3.16 2.11
CA PRO A 179 -20.21 2.32 3.17
C PRO A 179 -20.00 0.84 2.83
N GLY A 180 -19.44 0.07 3.77
CA GLY A 180 -19.03 -1.31 3.54
C GLY A 180 -17.73 -1.50 2.73
N GLY A 181 -17.08 -0.42 2.26
CA GLY A 181 -15.81 -0.47 1.53
C GLY A 181 -14.63 -0.92 2.40
N LEU A 182 -13.58 -1.43 1.76
CA LEU A 182 -12.42 -2.02 2.42
C LEU A 182 -11.15 -1.19 2.25
N VAL A 183 -10.34 -1.10 3.30
CA VAL A 183 -8.95 -0.68 3.18
C VAL A 183 -8.02 -1.83 3.54
N MET A 184 -7.00 -2.03 2.70
CA MET A 184 -5.99 -3.06 2.84
C MET A 184 -4.61 -2.42 2.92
N LEU A 185 -3.88 -2.74 3.98
CA LEU A 185 -2.55 -2.20 4.20
C LEU A 185 -1.54 -3.31 4.47
N ARG A 186 -0.36 -3.19 3.86
CA ARG A 186 0.82 -3.97 4.22
C ARG A 186 2.03 -3.07 4.35
N ASP A 187 2.71 -3.14 5.49
CA ASP A 187 3.82 -2.25 5.79
C ASP A 187 4.88 -2.90 6.69
N TYR A 188 5.95 -2.15 7.02
CA TYR A 188 7.05 -2.67 7.85
C TYR A 188 6.63 -2.86 9.30
N GLY A 189 6.88 -4.05 9.85
CA GLY A 189 6.59 -4.36 11.25
C GLY A 189 7.77 -4.08 12.18
N ARG A 190 7.46 -3.78 13.44
CA ARG A 190 8.44 -3.53 14.50
C ARG A 190 9.38 -4.72 14.67
N TYR A 191 10.64 -4.42 14.93
CA TYR A 191 11.78 -5.35 15.02
C TYR A 191 12.15 -6.06 13.72
N ASP A 192 11.71 -5.57 12.56
CA ASP A 192 12.27 -6.00 11.27
C ASP A 192 13.79 -5.78 11.25
N LEU A 193 14.53 -6.68 10.58
CA LEU A 193 15.98 -6.57 10.44
C LEU A 193 16.43 -5.18 9.94
N ALA A 194 15.66 -4.53 9.05
CA ALA A 194 15.99 -3.19 8.58
C ALA A 194 15.97 -2.16 9.72
N GLN A 195 15.00 -2.26 10.64
CA GLN A 195 14.93 -1.39 11.82
C GLN A 195 16.16 -1.56 12.71
N LEU A 196 16.52 -2.81 13.00
CA LEU A 196 17.59 -3.15 13.93
C LEU A 196 18.99 -2.79 13.42
N ARG A 197 19.14 -2.47 12.12
CA ARG A 197 20.42 -2.13 11.50
C ARG A 197 20.65 -0.63 11.30
N PHE A 198 19.69 0.22 11.66
CA PHE A 198 19.91 1.66 11.61
C PHE A 198 21.04 2.07 12.54
N LYS A 199 21.96 2.89 12.02
CA LYS A 199 23.07 3.45 12.80
C LYS A 199 22.57 4.58 13.70
N PRO A 200 23.26 4.87 14.82
CA PRO A 200 22.98 6.06 15.62
C PRO A 200 22.89 7.32 14.74
N GLY A 201 21.93 8.20 15.05
CA GLY A 201 21.68 9.42 14.29
C GLY A 201 20.70 9.27 13.11
N LYS A 202 20.21 8.07 12.82
CA LYS A 202 19.16 7.85 11.80
C LYS A 202 17.73 7.87 12.33
N CYS A 203 17.55 7.86 13.65
CA CYS A 203 16.24 7.98 14.30
C CYS A 203 15.78 9.45 14.24
N VAL A 204 14.61 9.66 13.64
CA VAL A 204 13.94 10.97 13.47
C VAL A 204 12.98 11.19 14.65
N LYS A 205 12.07 10.23 14.86
CA LYS A 205 11.12 10.12 15.98
C LYS A 205 11.08 8.65 16.43
N ASP A 206 10.40 8.34 17.52
CA ASP A 206 10.33 6.93 18.00
C ASP A 206 9.81 6.00 16.89
N ASN A 207 10.56 4.94 16.61
CA ASN A 207 10.33 3.99 15.50
C ASN A 207 10.27 4.59 14.08
N PHE A 208 10.68 5.84 13.89
CA PHE A 208 10.70 6.55 12.62
C PHE A 208 12.13 6.92 12.21
N TYR A 209 12.56 6.49 11.03
CA TYR A 209 13.97 6.57 10.63
C TYR A 209 14.12 7.14 9.22
N VAL A 210 15.25 7.83 9.00
CA VAL A 210 15.68 8.27 7.67
C VAL A 210 16.63 7.25 7.02
N ARG A 211 16.37 6.91 5.77
CA ARG A 211 17.17 5.99 4.95
C ARG A 211 18.39 6.69 4.33
N GLY A 212 19.16 5.95 3.55
CA GLY A 212 20.37 6.48 2.88
C GLY A 212 20.05 7.43 1.72
N ASP A 213 18.88 7.29 1.11
CA ASP A 213 18.37 8.08 -0.02
C ASP A 213 17.53 9.29 0.41
N GLY A 214 17.39 9.53 1.71
CA GLY A 214 16.57 10.62 2.27
C GLY A 214 15.11 10.25 2.50
N THR A 215 14.64 9.09 2.02
CA THR A 215 13.27 8.63 2.30
C THR A 215 13.11 8.19 3.76
N LEU A 216 11.88 8.22 4.26
CA LEU A 216 11.56 7.92 5.65
C LEU A 216 10.93 6.52 5.78
N VAL A 217 11.00 5.95 6.98
CA VAL A 217 10.34 4.68 7.30
C VAL A 217 9.98 4.57 8.78
N TYR A 218 8.71 4.30 9.05
CA TYR A 218 8.16 3.93 10.34
C TYR A 218 8.03 2.41 10.46
N PHE A 219 8.20 1.86 11.67
CA PHE A 219 8.00 0.44 11.95
C PHE A 219 6.84 0.20 12.91
N PHE A 220 5.77 -0.39 12.39
CA PHE A 220 4.48 -0.52 13.05
C PHE A 220 4.39 -1.73 13.98
N THR A 221 3.70 -1.55 15.09
CA THR A 221 3.01 -2.65 15.76
C THR A 221 1.59 -2.81 15.22
N GLN A 222 0.94 -3.93 15.55
CA GLN A 222 -0.48 -4.14 15.24
C GLN A 222 -1.38 -3.10 15.93
N GLU A 223 -0.99 -2.67 17.13
CA GLU A 223 -1.76 -1.72 17.93
C GLU A 223 -1.70 -0.30 17.37
N ASP A 224 -0.55 0.09 16.80
CA ASP A 224 -0.43 1.37 16.09
C ASP A 224 -1.48 1.47 14.97
N LEU A 225 -1.60 0.41 14.16
CA LEU A 225 -2.57 0.35 13.05
C LEU A 225 -4.01 0.22 13.58
N ARG A 226 -4.26 -0.62 14.59
CA ARG A 226 -5.59 -0.72 15.20
C ARG A 226 -6.10 0.64 15.64
N ARG A 227 -5.28 1.40 16.39
CA ARG A 227 -5.64 2.73 16.86
C ARG A 227 -5.91 3.69 15.70
N LEU A 228 -5.02 3.76 14.71
CA LEU A 228 -5.18 4.68 13.56
C LEU A 228 -6.50 4.46 12.82
N PHE A 229 -6.83 3.20 12.53
CA PHE A 229 -8.01 2.86 11.72
C PHE A 229 -9.32 2.91 12.53
N THR A 230 -9.32 2.46 13.78
CA THR A 230 -10.52 2.55 14.64
C THR A 230 -10.85 4.00 15.02
N ASN A 231 -9.86 4.86 15.23
CA ASN A 231 -10.07 6.29 15.42
C ASN A 231 -10.70 6.99 14.19
N ALA A 232 -10.50 6.43 13.00
CA ALA A 232 -11.15 6.89 11.76
C ALA A 232 -12.55 6.28 11.56
N GLY A 233 -13.07 5.55 12.55
CA GLY A 233 -14.39 4.91 12.49
C GLY A 233 -14.43 3.61 11.69
N LEU A 234 -13.28 3.02 11.36
CA LEU A 234 -13.22 1.77 10.61
C LEU A 234 -13.21 0.55 11.55
N ILE A 235 -13.82 -0.55 11.10
CA ILE A 235 -13.95 -1.81 11.84
C ILE A 235 -12.83 -2.75 11.43
N GLU A 236 -12.11 -3.32 12.40
CA GLU A 236 -11.04 -4.28 12.15
C GLU A 236 -11.60 -5.61 11.63
N GLU A 237 -11.18 -6.04 10.44
CA GLU A 237 -11.49 -7.38 9.91
C GLU A 237 -10.30 -8.34 10.04
N GLN A 238 -9.09 -7.81 9.83
CA GLN A 238 -7.87 -8.58 9.91
C GLN A 238 -6.74 -7.69 10.41
N ASN A 239 -5.96 -8.20 11.36
CA ASN A 239 -4.73 -7.56 11.79
C ASN A 239 -3.72 -8.65 12.15
N ILE A 240 -2.68 -8.82 11.31
CA ILE A 240 -1.68 -9.89 11.46
C ILE A 240 -0.25 -9.37 11.33
N VAL A 241 0.69 -10.10 11.94
CA VAL A 241 2.14 -9.91 11.73
C VAL A 241 2.68 -11.10 10.95
N ASP A 242 3.31 -10.82 9.82
CA ASP A 242 4.01 -11.80 9.00
C ASP A 242 5.50 -11.76 9.31
N ARG A 243 6.02 -12.86 9.88
CA ARG A 243 7.43 -13.02 10.24
C ARG A 243 8.05 -14.07 9.34
N ARG A 244 9.06 -13.70 8.55
CA ARG A 244 9.76 -14.64 7.65
C ARG A 244 11.26 -14.63 7.88
N LEU A 245 11.87 -15.82 7.89
CA LEU A 245 13.31 -15.98 7.76
C LEU A 245 13.67 -16.09 6.27
N GLN A 246 14.32 -15.07 5.74
CA GLN A 246 14.88 -15.10 4.39
C GLN A 246 16.38 -15.40 4.46
N VAL A 247 16.87 -16.31 3.63
CA VAL A 247 18.30 -16.67 3.59
C VAL A 247 18.85 -16.32 2.22
N ASN A 248 19.74 -15.34 2.16
CA ASN A 248 20.54 -15.10 0.97
C ASN A 248 21.77 -16.01 1.02
N ARG A 249 21.70 -17.14 0.31
CA ARG A 249 22.80 -18.14 0.28
C ARG A 249 24.07 -17.58 -0.35
N GLY A 250 23.95 -16.77 -1.42
CA GLY A 250 25.10 -16.18 -2.10
C GLY A 250 25.90 -15.21 -1.23
N LYS A 251 25.21 -14.48 -0.33
CA LYS A 251 25.84 -13.55 0.63
C LYS A 251 26.04 -14.17 2.02
N LEU A 252 25.56 -15.39 2.26
CA LEU A 252 25.52 -16.07 3.56
C LEU A 252 24.84 -15.24 4.68
N ILE A 253 23.78 -14.50 4.33
CA ILE A 253 23.05 -13.65 5.27
C ILE A 253 21.67 -14.24 5.56
N LYS A 254 21.36 -14.38 6.86
CA LYS A 254 20.01 -14.62 7.38
C LYS A 254 19.33 -13.27 7.64
N MET A 255 18.08 -13.13 7.19
CA MET A 255 17.29 -11.92 7.30
C MET A 255 15.95 -12.24 7.96
N TYR A 256 15.77 -11.78 9.19
CA TYR A 256 14.49 -11.89 9.91
C TYR A 256 13.64 -10.69 9.52
N ARG A 257 12.64 -10.94 8.69
CA ARG A 257 11.77 -9.89 8.16
C ARG A 257 10.43 -9.92 8.88
N VAL A 258 9.91 -8.73 9.16
CA VAL A 258 8.66 -8.53 9.88
C VAL A 258 7.81 -7.52 9.10
N TRP A 259 6.60 -7.94 8.76
CA TRP A 259 5.60 -7.09 8.12
C TRP A 259 4.32 -7.11 8.92
N VAL A 260 3.57 -6.02 8.86
CA VAL A 260 2.19 -5.95 9.32
C VAL A 260 1.28 -6.00 8.10
N GLN A 261 0.14 -6.68 8.25
CA GLN A 261 -0.88 -6.74 7.21
C GLN A 261 -2.26 -6.64 7.86
N VAL A 262 -3.04 -5.67 7.41
CA VAL A 262 -4.33 -5.37 8.00
C VAL A 262 -5.41 -5.15 6.95
N LYS A 263 -6.65 -5.43 7.34
CA LYS A 263 -7.88 -5.13 6.61
C LYS A 263 -8.84 -4.47 7.57
N PHE A 264 -9.40 -3.34 7.18
CA PHE A 264 -10.46 -2.66 7.91
C PHE A 264 -11.60 -2.33 6.96
N ARG A 265 -12.83 -2.35 7.47
CA ARG A 265 -14.04 -2.03 6.72
C ARG A 265 -14.68 -0.75 7.24
N LYS A 266 -15.17 0.08 6.32
CA LYS A 266 -16.07 1.19 6.68
C LYS A 266 -17.45 0.65 7.06
N PRO A 267 -18.07 1.10 8.17
CA PRO A 267 -19.44 0.73 8.51
C PRO A 267 -20.42 0.96 7.34
N VAL A 268 -21.52 0.20 7.33
CA VAL A 268 -22.57 0.32 6.29
C VAL A 268 -23.59 1.42 6.64
N ASP A 269 -23.63 1.83 7.90
CA ASP A 269 -24.56 2.81 8.46
C ASP A 269 -24.25 4.26 8.06
#